data_AF-M5C276-F1
#
_entry.id   AF-M5C276-F1
#
_cell.length_a   1.000
_cell.length_b   1.000
_cell.length_c   1.000
_cell.angle_alpha   90.00
_cell.angle_beta   90.00
_cell.angle_gamma   90.00
#
_symmetry.space_group_name_H-M   'P 1'
#
loop_
_entity.id
_entity.type
_entity.pdbx_description
1 polymer ?
#
loop_
_entity_poly.entity_id
_entity_poly.type
_entity_poly.pdbx_seq_one_letter_code
_entity_poly.pdbx_strand_id
1 'polypeptide(L)'
;MRQAVVNGADVHPGANYIQTGDSGFRKYLKVLKPKLRTKLAEELKIGDLVDRHIVDGDIVLFNRQPSLHKLSIMCHRAKIRPWRTFRLNECACGPYGADFDGDEMNMHVPQTEEARTEAFILMNVRQNIVTPRNGEPIISAIQDFITASFLLSSKEHRYPTSDNH
;
A
#
# COMPACT_ATOMS: atom_id res chain seq x y z
N MET A 1 8.55 11.95 -12.39
CA MET A 1 8.28 11.08 -13.57
C MET A 1 9.49 10.89 -14.48
N ARG A 2 10.20 11.95 -14.89
CA ARG A 2 11.42 11.83 -15.72
C ARG A 2 12.46 10.85 -15.17
N GLN A 3 12.78 10.92 -13.88
CA GLN A 3 13.72 9.99 -13.26
C GLN A 3 13.27 8.52 -13.34
N ALA A 4 11.97 8.25 -13.19
CA ALA A 4 11.43 6.89 -13.29
C ALA A 4 11.60 6.31 -14.71
N VAL A 5 11.44 7.16 -15.73
CA VAL A 5 11.72 6.79 -17.13
C VAL A 5 13.20 6.46 -17.34
N VAL A 6 14.09 7.29 -16.80
CA VAL A 6 15.55 7.07 -16.88
C VAL A 6 15.91 5.74 -16.23
N ASN A 7 15.41 5.49 -15.02
CA ASN A 7 15.63 4.24 -14.27
C ASN A 7 15.13 3.01 -15.05
N GLY A 8 14.01 3.14 -15.77
CA GLY A 8 13.44 2.08 -16.60
C GLY A 8 12.74 0.99 -15.78
N ALA A 9 12.56 -0.19 -16.37
CA ALA A 9 11.70 -1.23 -15.80
C ALA A 9 12.37 -2.05 -14.68
N ASP A 10 13.71 -2.13 -14.66
CA ASP A 10 14.45 -3.06 -13.79
C ASP A 10 14.94 -2.41 -12.48
N VAL A 11 14.93 -1.07 -12.38
CA VAL A 11 15.40 -0.33 -11.19
C VAL A 11 14.23 0.37 -10.52
N HIS A 12 13.91 -0.03 -9.29
CA HIS A 12 12.92 0.65 -8.46
C HIS A 12 13.55 1.87 -7.73
N PRO A 13 12.89 3.05 -7.69
CA PRO A 13 11.63 3.40 -8.34
C PRO A 13 11.81 3.69 -9.83
N GLY A 14 11.08 2.97 -10.69
CA GLY A 14 11.21 3.03 -12.15
C GLY A 14 9.87 3.11 -12.87
N ALA A 15 9.88 2.80 -14.16
CA ALA A 15 8.69 2.77 -15.01
C ALA A 15 8.77 1.68 -16.07
N ASN A 16 7.61 1.13 -16.42
CA ASN A 16 7.49 0.05 -17.40
C ASN A 16 7.20 0.59 -18.80
N TYR A 17 6.31 1.58 -18.92
CA TYR A 17 5.89 2.10 -20.22
C TYR A 17 5.77 3.62 -20.23
N ILE A 18 5.85 4.19 -21.44
CA ILE A 18 5.45 5.56 -21.76
C ILE A 18 4.46 5.50 -22.91
N GLN A 19 3.38 6.24 -22.80
CA GLN A 19 2.42 6.43 -23.88
C GLN A 19 2.35 7.92 -24.22
N THR A 20 2.61 8.24 -25.49
CA THR A 20 2.53 9.63 -25.97
C THR A 20 1.07 10.04 -26.12
N GLY A 21 0.69 11.17 -25.53
CA GLY A 21 -0.71 11.63 -25.49
C GLY A 21 -1.33 11.79 -26.88
N ASP A 22 -0.57 12.33 -27.84
CA ASP A 22 -1.06 12.66 -29.18
C ASP A 22 -1.30 11.44 -30.08
N SER A 23 -0.47 10.40 -29.95
CA SER A 23 -0.47 9.24 -30.85
C SER A 23 -1.01 7.96 -30.21
N GLY A 24 -1.14 7.94 -28.89
CA GLY A 24 -1.45 6.74 -28.12
C GLY A 24 -0.37 5.65 -28.20
N PHE A 25 0.77 5.90 -28.83
CA PHE A 25 1.81 4.90 -29.01
C PHE A 25 2.51 4.58 -27.69
N ARG A 26 2.44 3.31 -27.27
CA ARG A 26 3.01 2.81 -26.01
C ARG A 26 4.38 2.17 -26.24
N LYS A 27 5.41 2.71 -25.59
CA LYS A 27 6.79 2.23 -25.64
C LYS A 27 7.12 1.46 -24.37
N TYR A 28 7.60 0.23 -24.53
CA TYR A 28 8.09 -0.57 -23.40
C TYR A 28 9.53 -0.19 -23.04
N LEU A 29 9.79 0.26 -21.81
CA LEU A 29 11.08 0.82 -21.43
C LEU A 29 12.20 -0.22 -21.29
N LYS A 30 11.86 -1.49 -21.03
CA LYS A 30 12.84 -2.57 -20.85
C LYS A 30 13.66 -2.85 -22.12
N VAL A 31 13.05 -2.71 -23.29
CA VAL A 31 13.73 -2.95 -24.58
C VAL A 31 14.59 -1.77 -25.04
N LEU A 32 14.53 -0.63 -24.34
CA LEU A 32 15.22 0.60 -24.74
C LEU A 32 16.58 0.74 -24.04
N LYS A 33 17.58 1.11 -24.83
CA LYS A 33 18.92 1.45 -24.32
C LYS A 33 18.85 2.67 -23.39
N PRO A 34 19.70 2.75 -22.35
CA PRO A 34 19.70 3.87 -21.39
C PRO A 34 19.75 5.26 -22.04
N LYS A 35 20.58 5.46 -23.06
CA LYS A 35 20.67 6.75 -23.78
C LYS A 35 19.33 7.19 -24.38
N LEU A 36 18.56 6.24 -24.93
CA LEU A 36 17.26 6.55 -25.51
C LEU A 36 16.21 6.83 -24.42
N ARG A 37 16.30 6.16 -23.27
CA ARG A 37 15.45 6.45 -22.11
C ARG A 37 15.66 7.87 -21.59
N THR A 38 16.90 8.33 -21.49
CA THR A 38 17.23 9.72 -21.11
C THR A 38 16.61 10.72 -22.08
N LYS A 39 16.79 10.50 -23.39
CA LYS A 39 16.19 11.35 -24.42
C LYS A 39 14.66 11.40 -24.32
N LEU A 40 14.00 10.24 -24.14
CA LEU A 40 12.55 10.18 -23.96
C LEU A 40 12.08 10.89 -22.67
N ALA A 41 12.88 10.87 -21.61
CA ALA A 41 12.56 11.59 -20.37
C ALA A 41 12.64 13.12 -20.55
N GLU A 42 13.59 13.60 -21.36
CA GLU A 42 13.73 15.02 -21.72
C GLU A 42 12.58 15.49 -22.61
N GLU A 43 12.17 14.64 -23.58
CA GLU A 43 11.07 14.91 -24.51
C GLU A 43 9.67 14.73 -23.90
N LEU A 44 9.55 14.32 -22.64
CA LEU A 44 8.27 14.07 -21.97
C LEU A 44 7.44 15.37 -21.85
N LYS A 45 6.19 15.33 -22.31
CA LYS A 45 5.26 16.48 -22.34
C LYS A 45 4.06 16.28 -21.41
N ILE A 46 3.38 17.38 -21.10
CA ILE A 46 2.09 17.34 -20.42
C ILE A 46 1.09 16.62 -21.33
N GLY A 47 0.36 15.64 -20.80
CA GLY A 47 -0.54 14.78 -21.57
C GLY A 47 0.02 13.39 -21.87
N ASP A 48 1.34 13.19 -21.73
CA ASP A 48 1.94 11.86 -21.82
C ASP A 48 1.64 11.04 -20.55
N LEU A 49 1.42 9.74 -20.73
CA LEU A 49 1.20 8.79 -19.64
C LEU A 49 2.48 7.99 -19.37
N VAL A 50 2.82 7.83 -18.09
CA VAL A 50 3.98 7.04 -17.64
C VAL A 50 3.50 5.99 -16.65
N ASP A 51 3.61 4.73 -17.04
CA ASP A 51 3.27 3.58 -16.19
C ASP A 51 4.43 3.30 -15.25
N ARG A 52 4.54 4.13 -14.22
CA ARG A 52 5.55 4.00 -13.17
C ARG A 52 5.29 2.78 -12.28
N HIS A 53 6.33 2.32 -11.60
CA HIS A 53 6.17 1.36 -10.51
C HIS A 53 5.35 1.98 -9.37
N ILE A 54 4.70 1.12 -8.59
CA ILE A 54 4.10 1.50 -7.31
C ILE A 54 5.20 1.99 -6.38
N VAL A 55 4.97 3.09 -5.67
CA VAL A 55 5.92 3.68 -4.72
C VAL A 55 5.27 3.83 -3.35
N ASP A 56 6.09 4.18 -2.37
CA ASP A 56 5.63 4.47 -1.01
C ASP A 56 4.51 5.51 -0.99
N GLY A 57 3.45 5.21 -0.24
CA GLY A 57 2.29 6.10 -0.09
C GLY A 57 1.20 5.93 -1.14
N ASP A 58 1.41 5.12 -2.18
CA ASP A 58 0.35 4.80 -3.14
C ASP A 58 -0.83 4.09 -2.47
N ILE A 59 -2.01 4.35 -3.03
CA ILE A 59 -3.25 3.75 -2.55
C ILE A 59 -3.40 2.37 -3.18
N VAL A 60 -3.62 1.36 -2.33
CA VAL A 60 -3.87 -0.02 -2.75
C VAL A 60 -5.07 -0.57 -2.00
N LEU A 61 -5.86 -1.39 -2.67
CA LEU A 61 -6.91 -2.18 -2.06
C LEU A 61 -6.38 -3.56 -1.73
N PHE A 62 -6.73 -4.06 -0.55
CA PHE A 62 -6.27 -5.35 -0.06
C PHE A 62 -7.45 -6.17 0.42
N ASN A 63 -7.52 -7.44 -0.01
CA ASN A 63 -8.58 -8.37 0.37
C ASN A 63 -8.08 -9.80 0.59
N ARG A 64 -8.81 -10.56 1.40
CA ARG A 64 -8.61 -12.00 1.61
C ARG A 64 -9.85 -12.76 1.12
N GLN A 65 -9.63 -13.80 0.33
CA GLN A 65 -10.71 -14.65 -0.16
C GLN A 65 -11.08 -15.68 0.93
N PRO A 66 -12.38 -15.98 1.17
CA PRO A 66 -13.57 -15.40 0.54
C PRO A 66 -13.99 -14.04 1.13
N SER A 67 -14.35 -13.10 0.27
CA SER A 67 -14.80 -11.76 0.67
C SER A 67 -16.28 -11.74 1.08
N LEU A 68 -16.61 -12.20 2.29
CA LEU A 68 -18.01 -12.34 2.75
C LEU A 68 -18.65 -11.03 3.26
N HIS A 69 -17.85 -10.02 3.59
CA HIS A 69 -18.32 -8.78 4.22
C HIS A 69 -17.65 -7.55 3.62
N LYS A 70 -18.29 -6.36 3.71
CA LYS A 70 -17.75 -5.10 3.20
C LYS A 70 -16.31 -4.83 3.67
N LEU A 71 -16.00 -5.21 4.91
CA LEU A 71 -14.70 -5.01 5.54
C LEU A 71 -13.60 -5.99 5.07
N SER A 72 -13.96 -6.99 4.27
CA SER A 72 -13.00 -7.95 3.69
C SER A 72 -12.18 -7.35 2.55
N ILE A 73 -12.50 -6.12 2.12
CA ILE A 73 -11.67 -5.30 1.23
C ILE A 73 -11.50 -3.90 1.82
N MET A 74 -10.26 -3.48 2.04
CA MET A 74 -9.95 -2.14 2.56
C MET A 74 -8.79 -1.51 1.82
N CYS A 75 -8.78 -0.18 1.85
CA CYS A 75 -7.71 0.66 1.31
C CYS A 75 -6.58 0.81 2.34
N HIS A 76 -5.36 0.58 1.88
CA HIS A 76 -4.10 0.75 2.60
C HIS A 76 -3.15 1.66 1.83
N ARG A 77 -2.11 2.15 2.51
CA ARG A 77 -0.99 2.84 1.88
C ARG A 77 0.16 1.86 1.65
N ALA A 78 0.64 1.79 0.43
CA ALA A 78 1.76 0.95 0.06
C ALA A 78 3.05 1.39 0.78
N LYS A 79 3.83 0.42 1.24
CA LYS A 79 5.17 0.62 1.76
C LYS A 79 6.07 -0.44 1.16
N ILE A 80 6.97 -0.05 0.26
CA ILE A 80 7.81 -0.97 -0.50
C ILE A 80 8.91 -1.52 0.41
N ARG A 81 9.10 -2.83 0.33
CA ARG A 81 10.04 -3.60 1.12
C ARG A 81 10.69 -4.67 0.24
N PRO A 82 11.96 -5.05 0.50
CA PRO A 82 12.70 -6.00 -0.36
C PRO A 82 12.23 -7.46 -0.28
N TRP A 83 11.39 -7.83 0.69
CA TRP A 83 10.92 -9.20 0.88
C TRP A 83 9.72 -9.53 0.00
N ARG A 84 9.42 -10.83 -0.15
CA ARG A 84 8.39 -11.36 -1.05
C ARG A 84 7.03 -11.61 -0.39
N THR A 85 6.81 -11.08 0.81
CA THR A 85 5.56 -11.24 1.56
C THR A 85 4.90 -9.90 1.81
N PHE A 86 3.56 -9.88 1.78
CA PHE A 86 2.81 -8.72 2.26
C PHE A 86 2.95 -8.62 3.77
N ARG A 87 3.01 -7.38 4.25
CA ARG A 87 3.03 -7.07 5.68
C ARG A 87 1.91 -6.10 5.97
N LEU A 88 1.12 -6.42 6.98
CA LEU A 88 0.04 -5.60 7.48
C LEU A 88 0.15 -5.49 9.00
N ASN A 89 -0.51 -4.49 9.56
CA ASN A 89 -0.62 -4.36 11.01
C ASN A 89 -1.52 -5.47 11.56
N GLU A 90 -1.10 -6.11 12.64
CA GLU A 90 -1.79 -7.23 13.27
C GLU A 90 -3.23 -6.88 13.69
N CYS A 91 -3.45 -5.67 14.22
CA CYS A 91 -4.78 -5.19 14.60
C CYS A 91 -5.75 -5.12 13.40
N ALA A 92 -5.23 -5.02 12.18
CA ALA A 92 -6.04 -4.99 10.96
C ALA A 92 -6.34 -6.39 10.40
N CYS A 93 -5.84 -7.47 11.02
CA CYS A 93 -6.08 -8.84 10.57
C CYS A 93 -7.50 -9.33 10.89
N GLY A 94 -8.09 -8.86 11.99
CA GLY A 94 -9.44 -9.24 12.43
C GLY A 94 -10.51 -9.11 11.34
N PRO A 95 -10.66 -7.95 10.67
CA PRO A 95 -11.59 -7.78 9.55
C PRO A 95 -11.39 -8.73 8.36
N TYR A 96 -10.16 -9.21 8.16
CA TYR A 96 -9.82 -10.15 7.09
C TYR A 96 -9.95 -11.61 7.52
N GLY A 97 -10.11 -11.87 8.82
CA GLY A 97 -10.03 -13.21 9.39
C GLY A 97 -8.70 -13.89 9.07
N ALA A 98 -7.60 -13.13 9.08
CA ALA A 98 -6.25 -13.60 8.75
C ALA A 98 -5.42 -13.87 10.02
N ASP A 99 -4.52 -14.85 9.99
CA ASP A 99 -3.72 -15.29 11.17
C ASP A 99 -2.25 -15.65 10.88
N PHE A 100 -1.69 -15.20 9.74
CA PHE A 100 -0.25 -15.30 9.38
C PHE A 100 0.35 -16.73 9.36
N ASP A 101 -0.48 -17.78 9.30
CA ASP A 101 -0.06 -19.18 9.27
C ASP A 101 0.31 -19.72 7.88
N GLY A 102 0.18 -18.88 6.85
CA GLY A 102 0.30 -19.28 5.43
C GLY A 102 -0.72 -18.60 4.51
N ASP A 103 -1.57 -17.72 5.06
CA ASP A 103 -2.56 -16.95 4.33
C ASP A 103 -2.07 -16.25 3.04
N GLU A 104 -2.88 -16.39 1.98
CA GLU A 104 -2.74 -15.64 0.74
C GLU A 104 -3.78 -14.52 0.65
N MET A 105 -3.34 -13.34 0.23
CA MET A 105 -4.18 -12.15 0.09
C MET A 105 -3.90 -11.45 -1.24
N ASN A 106 -4.93 -10.81 -1.77
CA ASN A 106 -4.89 -10.11 -3.05
C ASN A 106 -4.70 -8.60 -2.84
N MET A 107 -3.94 -8.00 -3.76
CA MET A 107 -3.72 -6.56 -3.82
C MET A 107 -4.19 -6.02 -5.17
N HIS A 108 -5.02 -4.99 -5.14
CA HIS A 108 -5.50 -4.29 -6.33
C HIS A 108 -5.01 -2.84 -6.30
N VAL A 109 -4.54 -2.33 -7.44
CA VAL A 109 -3.98 -0.97 -7.56
C VAL A 109 -4.93 -0.14 -8.42
N PRO A 110 -5.68 0.81 -7.85
CA PRO A 110 -6.54 1.70 -8.62
C PRO A 110 -5.73 2.53 -9.62
N GLN A 111 -6.20 2.59 -10.87
CA GLN A 111 -5.45 3.25 -11.96
C GLN A 111 -5.84 4.71 -12.17
N THR A 112 -7.09 5.09 -11.88
CA THR A 112 -7.58 6.47 -12.06
C THR A 112 -7.49 7.25 -10.76
N GLU A 113 -7.30 8.57 -10.86
CA GLU A 113 -7.30 9.46 -9.67
C GLU A 113 -8.65 9.43 -8.94
N GLU A 114 -9.75 9.29 -9.67
CA GLU A 114 -11.09 9.15 -9.11
C GLU A 114 -11.20 7.88 -8.26
N ALA A 115 -10.79 6.71 -8.78
CA ALA A 115 -10.83 5.45 -8.04
C ALA A 115 -9.86 5.45 -6.85
N ARG A 116 -8.69 6.10 -6.97
CA ARG A 116 -7.75 6.29 -5.84
C ARG A 116 -8.39 7.12 -4.74
N THR A 117 -9.10 8.19 -5.11
CA THR A 117 -9.78 9.10 -4.18
C THR A 117 -10.95 8.40 -3.50
N GLU A 118 -11.79 7.69 -4.26
CA GLU A 118 -12.92 6.92 -3.73
C GLU A 118 -12.46 5.84 -2.75
N ALA A 119 -11.45 5.04 -3.13
CA ALA A 119 -10.84 4.05 -2.26
C ALA A 119 -10.32 4.68 -0.96
N PHE A 120 -9.65 5.82 -1.06
CA PHE A 120 -9.08 6.51 0.10
C PHE A 120 -10.12 7.18 1.01
N ILE A 121 -11.27 7.61 0.48
CA ILE A 121 -12.32 8.32 1.23
C ILE A 121 -13.39 7.36 1.77
N LEU A 122 -13.63 6.22 1.14
CA LEU A 122 -14.72 5.31 1.54
C LEU A 122 -14.21 4.00 2.14
N MET A 123 -13.07 3.52 1.68
CA MET A 123 -12.57 2.18 2.01
C MET A 123 -11.35 2.21 2.92
N ASN A 124 -10.90 3.37 3.35
CA ASN A 124 -9.69 3.49 4.16
C ASN A 124 -9.86 2.75 5.49
N VAL A 125 -8.83 1.98 5.86
CA VAL A 125 -8.78 1.23 7.12
C VAL A 125 -9.15 2.10 8.34
N ARG A 126 -8.75 3.37 8.34
CA ARG A 126 -9.05 4.31 9.44
C ARG A 126 -10.53 4.66 9.58
N GLN A 127 -11.29 4.61 8.49
CA GLN A 127 -12.73 4.87 8.49
C GLN A 127 -13.55 3.60 8.76
N ASN A 128 -12.89 2.44 8.78
CA ASN A 128 -13.50 1.13 8.92
C ASN A 128 -13.03 0.41 10.21
N ILE A 129 -12.62 1.17 11.23
CA ILE A 129 -12.20 0.65 12.55
C ILE A 129 -13.36 0.02 13.31
N VAL A 130 -14.58 0.50 13.07
CA VAL A 130 -15.81 0.06 13.74
C VAL A 130 -16.69 -0.64 12.72
N THR A 131 -17.27 -1.79 13.09
CA THR A 131 -18.19 -2.51 12.21
C THR A 131 -19.56 -1.83 12.16
N PRO A 132 -20.16 -1.67 10.97
CA PRO A 132 -21.48 -1.07 10.83
C PRO A 132 -22.60 -1.98 11.36
N ARG A 133 -22.33 -3.27 11.61
CA ARG A 133 -23.35 -4.24 12.05
C ARG A 133 -23.84 -3.98 13.47
N ASN A 134 -22.91 -3.71 14.38
CA ASN A 134 -23.18 -3.60 15.82
C ASN A 134 -22.40 -2.47 16.50
N GLY A 135 -21.59 -1.69 15.77
CA GLY A 135 -20.86 -0.56 16.34
C GLY A 135 -19.65 -0.93 17.20
N GLU A 136 -19.25 -2.20 17.19
CA GLU A 136 -18.07 -2.65 17.94
C GLU A 136 -16.77 -2.35 17.18
N PRO A 137 -15.66 -2.07 17.89
CA PRO A 137 -14.35 -1.92 17.27
C PRO A 137 -13.88 -3.28 16.73
N ILE A 138 -13.69 -3.37 15.42
CA ILE A 138 -13.19 -4.58 14.75
C ILE A 138 -11.67 -4.52 14.52
N ILE A 139 -11.10 -3.32 14.45
CA ILE A 139 -9.65 -3.10 14.45
C ILE A 139 -9.26 -2.62 15.85
N SER A 140 -8.63 -3.50 16.61
CA SER A 140 -8.29 -3.28 18.02
C SER A 140 -6.94 -3.89 18.37
N ALA A 141 -6.33 -3.41 19.46
CA ALA A 141 -5.14 -4.02 20.01
C ALA A 141 -5.44 -5.46 20.43
N ILE A 142 -4.62 -6.40 19.99
CA ILE A 142 -4.75 -7.83 20.26
C ILE A 142 -3.41 -8.42 20.72
N GLN A 143 -3.43 -9.68 21.17
CA GLN A 143 -2.25 -10.46 21.55
C GLN A 143 -1.28 -9.73 22.49
N ASP A 144 -0.05 -9.50 22.04
CA ASP A 144 1.03 -8.91 22.81
C ASP A 144 0.73 -7.47 23.25
N PHE A 145 -0.06 -6.72 22.47
CA PHE A 145 -0.44 -5.36 22.85
C PHE A 145 -1.27 -5.35 24.14
N ILE A 146 -2.20 -6.29 24.29
CA ILE A 146 -3.05 -6.38 25.49
C ILE A 146 -2.20 -6.81 26.68
N THR A 147 -1.38 -7.86 26.49
CA THR A 147 -0.50 -8.38 27.55
C THR A 147 0.49 -7.32 28.03
N ALA A 148 1.16 -6.63 27.10
CA ALA A 148 2.07 -5.54 27.42
C ALA A 148 1.34 -4.38 28.10
N SER A 149 0.17 -3.97 27.61
CA SER A 149 -0.62 -2.90 28.24
C SER A 149 -1.00 -3.24 29.68
N PHE A 150 -1.37 -4.48 29.96
CA PHE A 150 -1.65 -4.94 31.32
C PHE A 150 -0.41 -4.87 32.22
N LEU A 151 0.74 -5.36 31.74
CA LEU A 151 1.99 -5.35 32.50
C LEU A 151 2.50 -3.92 32.76
N LEU A 152 2.43 -3.04 31.75
CA LEU A 152 2.88 -1.65 31.83
C LEU A 152 1.97 -0.76 32.70
N SER A 153 0.68 -1.08 32.77
CA SER A 153 -0.30 -0.34 33.60
C SER A 153 -0.47 -0.91 35.01
N SER A 154 0.22 -2.01 35.33
CA SER A 154 0.23 -2.57 36.68
C SER A 154 0.84 -1.58 37.67
N LYS A 155 0.21 -1.44 38.84
CA LYS A 155 0.68 -0.54 39.92
C LYS A 155 2.09 -0.88 40.42
N GLU A 156 2.50 -2.13 40.24
CA GLU A 156 3.82 -2.63 40.63
C GLU A 156 4.92 -2.27 39.61
N HIS A 157 4.55 -1.83 38.41
CA HIS A 157 5.52 -1.47 37.38
C HIS A 157 6.08 -0.07 37.62
N ARG A 158 7.40 0.03 37.82
CA ARG A 158 8.12 1.30 37.97
C ARG A 158 9.11 1.46 36.82
N TYR A 159 9.03 2.58 36.12
CA TYR A 159 9.99 2.91 35.07
C TYR A 159 11.32 3.38 35.69
N PRO A 160 12.47 2.85 35.25
CA PRO A 160 13.77 3.41 35.57
C PRO A 160 13.87 4.85 35.06
N THR A 161 14.52 5.74 35.81
CA THR A 161 14.72 7.14 35.41
C THR A 161 15.56 7.32 34.13
N SER A 162 16.25 6.28 33.67
CA SER A 162 16.97 6.26 32.39
C SER A 162 16.06 6.14 31.15
N ASP A 163 14.82 5.68 31.33
CA ASP A 163 13.94 5.31 30.22
C ASP A 163 12.91 6.40 29.87
N ASN A 164 12.86 7.47 30.67
CA ASN A 164 12.07 8.68 30.40
C ASN A 164 12.94 9.71 29.65
N HIS A 165 13.10 9.52 28.35
CA HIS A 165 13.70 10.51 27.44
C HIS A 165 12.69 11.02 26.42
#